data_AF-A0A930P9W7-F1
#
_entry.id   AF-A0A930P9W7-F1
#
_cell.length_a   1.000
_cell.length_b   1.000
_cell.length_c   1.000
_cell.angle_alpha   90.00
_cell.angle_beta   90.00
_cell.angle_gamma   90.00
#
_symmetry.space_group_name_H-M   'P 1'
#
loop_
_entity.id
_entity.type
_entity.pdbx_description
1 polymer ?
#
loop_
_entity_poly.entity_id
_entity_poly.type
_entity_poly.pdbx_seq_one_letter_code
_entity_poly.pdbx_strand_id
1 'polypeptide(L)'
;MIKIYGMNTCPDCIAVDKHVEGDNRYEVIDIGSHIKYLKEFLRLRDNNVVFDEAKKHGYAGVPCFVLEDGTVTLSPEEAGINLNEAPAASCRLDGSGC
;
A
#
# COMPACT_ATOMS: atom_id res chain seq x y z
N MET A 1 -1.01 -11.32 5.85
CA MET A 1 -1.45 -10.43 4.76
C MET A 1 -1.04 -9.01 5.09
N ILE A 2 -0.31 -8.39 4.18
CA ILE A 2 0.14 -7.00 4.29
C ILE A 2 -1.01 -6.09 3.82
N LYS A 3 -1.37 -5.09 4.61
CA LYS A 3 -2.39 -4.11 4.22
C LYS A 3 -1.75 -2.89 3.58
N ILE A 4 -2.35 -2.41 2.50
CA ILE A 4 -1.91 -1.23 1.76
C ILE A 4 -3.03 -0.20 1.79
N TYR A 5 -2.84 0.90 2.53
CA TYR A 5 -3.77 2.02 2.52
C TYR A 5 -3.35 3.03 1.46
N GLY A 6 -4.24 3.32 0.52
CA GLY A 6 -3.98 4.22 -0.60
C GLY A 6 -5.25 4.84 -1.16
N MET A 7 -5.10 5.60 -2.25
CA MET A 7 -6.22 6.16 -3.01
C MET A 7 -5.91 6.07 -4.51
N ASN A 8 -6.94 5.79 -5.32
CA ASN A 8 -6.82 5.73 -6.78
C ASN A 8 -6.51 7.08 -7.46
N THR A 9 -6.50 8.18 -6.70
CA THR A 9 -6.08 9.51 -7.15
C THR A 9 -4.62 9.84 -6.81
N CYS A 10 -3.91 8.95 -6.11
CA CYS A 10 -2.50 9.08 -5.78
C CYS A 10 -1.64 8.30 -6.78
N PRO A 11 -0.77 8.95 -7.58
CA PRO A 11 0.07 8.26 -8.57
C PRO A 11 0.93 7.13 -7.99
N ASP A 12 1.49 7.33 -6.79
CA ASP A 12 2.33 6.32 -6.13
C ASP A 12 1.52 5.11 -5.67
N CYS A 13 0.28 5.32 -5.21
CA CYS A 13 -0.64 4.22 -4.89
C CYS A 13 -1.00 3.41 -6.14
N ILE A 14 -1.29 4.09 -7.26
CA ILE A 14 -1.56 3.41 -8.54
C ILE A 14 -0.37 2.56 -8.99
N ALA A 15 0.86 3.05 -8.79
CA ALA A 15 2.06 2.28 -9.10
C ALA A 15 2.13 1.02 -8.24
N VAL A 16 1.92 1.14 -6.92
CA VAL A 16 1.88 0.01 -5.98
C VAL A 16 0.78 -0.99 -6.34
N ASP A 17 -0.45 -0.53 -6.57
CA ASP A 17 -1.60 -1.39 -6.88
C ASP A 17 -1.33 -2.30 -8.09
N LYS A 18 -0.66 -1.77 -9.13
CA LYS A 18 -0.26 -2.56 -10.30
C LYS A 18 0.76 -3.66 -9.99
N HIS A 19 1.66 -3.44 -9.03
CA HIS A 19 2.69 -4.43 -8.68
C HIS A 19 2.15 -5.57 -7.83
N VAL A 20 1.05 -5.34 -7.12
CA VAL A 20 0.44 -6.32 -6.21
C VAL A 20 -0.85 -6.92 -6.76
N GLU A 21 -1.22 -6.58 -8.00
CA GLU A 21 -2.45 -7.09 -8.63
C GLU A 21 -2.43 -8.62 -8.71
N GLY A 22 -3.44 -9.25 -8.11
CA GLY A 22 -3.56 -10.72 -8.06
C GLY A 22 -2.64 -11.41 -7.05
N ASP A 23 -1.82 -10.67 -6.30
CA ASP A 23 -0.98 -11.22 -5.23
C ASP A 23 -1.76 -11.28 -3.91
N ASN A 24 -2.00 -12.52 -3.43
CA ASN A 24 -2.77 -12.79 -2.22
C ASN A 24 -2.05 -12.41 -0.92
N ARG A 25 -0.78 -11.97 -0.98
CA ARG A 25 -0.06 -11.44 0.18
C ARG A 25 -0.55 -10.07 0.58
N TYR A 26 -1.18 -9.32 -0.33
CA TYR A 26 -1.55 -7.93 -0.13
C TYR A 26 -3.08 -7.71 -0.10
N GLU A 27 -3.52 -6.83 0.78
CA GLU A 27 -4.87 -6.29 0.84
C GLU A 27 -4.82 -4.80 0.52
N VAL A 28 -5.31 -4.40 -0.66
CA VAL A 28 -5.40 -2.98 -1.04
C VAL A 28 -6.67 -2.37 -0.47
N ILE A 29 -6.52 -1.29 0.30
CA ILE A 29 -7.58 -0.57 0.99
C ILE A 29 -7.63 0.86 0.44
N ASP A 30 -8.64 1.13 -0.39
CA ASP A 30 -8.92 2.49 -0.85
C ASP A 30 -9.56 3.32 0.27
N ILE A 31 -8.79 4.23 0.88
CA ILE A 31 -9.27 5.09 1.96
C ILE A 31 -10.31 6.11 1.49
N GLY A 32 -10.36 6.40 0.19
CA GLY A 32 -11.36 7.27 -0.43
C GLY A 32 -12.72 6.61 -0.63
N SER A 33 -12.77 5.27 -0.62
CA SER A 33 -13.99 4.51 -0.93
C SER A 33 -15.06 4.58 0.17
N HIS A 34 -14.66 4.70 1.44
CA HIS A 34 -15.60 4.73 2.56
C HIS A 34 -14.98 5.34 3.84
N ILE A 35 -15.80 6.07 4.61
CA ILE A 35 -15.36 6.76 5.84
C ILE A 35 -14.78 5.81 6.90
N LYS A 36 -15.18 4.53 6.88
CA LYS A 36 -14.62 3.49 7.76
C LYS A 36 -13.11 3.35 7.54
N TYR A 37 -12.68 3.23 6.29
CA TYR A 37 -11.27 3.04 5.93
C TYR A 37 -10.45 4.30 6.18
N LEU A 38 -11.02 5.48 5.87
CA LEU A 38 -10.39 6.75 6.23
C LEU A 38 -10.19 6.87 7.74
N LYS A 39 -11.18 6.51 8.57
CA LYS A 39 -11.05 6.55 10.04
C LYS A 39 -10.00 5.55 10.55
N GLU A 40 -9.91 4.37 9.94
CA GLU A 40 -8.88 3.37 10.26
C GLU A 40 -7.49 3.91 9.94
N PHE A 41 -7.30 4.46 8.74
CA PHE A 41 -6.05 5.08 8.33
C PHE A 41 -5.65 6.28 9.20
N LEU A 42 -6.58 7.18 9.53
CA LEU A 42 -6.29 8.33 10.38
C LEU A 42 -5.82 7.91 11.79
N ARG A 43 -6.39 6.83 12.35
CA ARG A 43 -5.91 6.29 13.62
C ARG A 43 -4.46 5.81 13.53
N LEU A 44 -4.06 5.18 12.42
CA LEU A 44 -2.67 4.78 12.19
C LEU A 44 -1.77 6.02 12.01
N ARG A 45 -2.16 6.93 11.11
CA ARG A 45 -1.42 8.14 10.75
C ARG A 45 -1.13 9.05 11.94
N ASP A 46 -2.14 9.26 12.78
CA ASP A 46 -2.07 10.25 13.85
C ASP A 46 -1.34 9.70 15.09
N ASN A 47 -1.14 8.37 15.20
CA ASN A 47 -0.51 7.72 16.36
C ASN A 47 0.81 7.00 16.06
N ASN A 48 1.32 7.05 14.83
CA ASN A 48 2.59 6.41 14.46
C ASN A 48 3.64 7.44 13.98
N VAL A 49 4.85 7.33 14.52
CA VAL A 49 5.98 8.24 14.25
C VAL A 49 6.46 8.21 12.80
N VAL A 50 6.21 7.12 12.06
CA VAL A 50 6.59 7.02 10.64
C VAL A 50 5.95 8.11 9.78
N PHE A 51 4.83 8.69 10.23
CA PHE A 51 4.13 9.76 9.54
C PHE A 51 4.59 11.17 9.93
N ASP A 52 5.49 11.34 10.89
CA ASP A 52 5.82 12.68 11.42
C ASP A 52 6.40 13.59 10.34
N GLU A 53 7.34 13.11 9.54
CA GLU A 53 7.88 13.90 8.42
C GLU A 53 6.84 14.13 7.30
N ALA A 54 5.98 13.14 7.01
CA ALA A 54 4.89 13.32 6.05
C ALA A 54 3.93 14.43 6.50
N LYS A 55 3.48 14.38 7.77
CA LYS A 55 2.59 15.39 8.37
C LYS A 55 3.23 16.78 8.37
N LYS A 56 4.52 16.88 8.71
CA LYS A 56 5.28 18.14 8.72
C LYS A 56 5.30 18.83 7.35
N HIS A 57 5.29 18.05 6.27
CA HIS A 57 5.25 18.58 4.90
C HIS A 57 3.83 18.66 4.32
N GLY A 58 2.79 18.39 5.13
CA GLY A 58 1.39 18.43 4.69
C GLY A 58 0.94 17.25 3.84
N TYR A 59 1.73 16.17 3.78
CA TYR A 59 1.38 14.95 3.05
C TYR A 59 0.46 14.05 3.88
N ALA A 60 -0.38 13.28 3.18
CA ALA A 60 -1.24 12.29 3.80
C ALA A 60 -0.44 11.07 4.33
N GLY A 61 0.69 10.73 3.69
CA GLY A 61 1.46 9.52 4.00
C GLY A 61 0.87 8.25 3.37
N VAL A 62 0.47 8.32 2.10
CA VAL A 62 0.06 7.15 1.30
C VAL A 62 0.97 7.01 0.08
N PRO A 63 1.25 5.78 -0.40
CA PRO A 63 0.80 4.49 0.15
C PRO A 63 1.41 4.21 1.52
N CYS A 64 0.61 3.58 2.39
CA CYS A 64 1.00 3.15 3.74
C CYS A 64 0.84 1.65 3.85
N PHE A 65 1.84 0.97 4.40
CA PHE A 65 1.90 -0.47 4.51
C PHE A 65 1.85 -0.90 5.97
N VAL A 66 0.99 -1.87 6.28
CA VAL A 66 0.98 -2.56 7.57
C VAL A 66 1.42 -3.99 7.32
N LEU A 67 2.62 -4.33 7.77
CA LEU A 67 3.23 -5.64 7.61
C LEU A 67 2.51 -6.69 8.48
N GLU A 68 2.82 -7.97 8.26
CA GLU A 68 2.14 -9.08 8.94
C GLU A 68 2.34 -9.08 10.46
N ASP A 69 3.45 -8.52 10.93
CA ASP A 69 3.77 -8.37 12.36
C ASP A 69 3.16 -7.10 12.99
N GLY A 70 2.42 -6.30 12.22
CA GLY A 70 1.83 -5.04 12.64
C GLY A 70 2.75 -3.81 12.50
N THR A 71 3.98 -3.99 12.00
CA THR A 71 4.88 -2.88 11.68
C THR A 71 4.25 -2.00 10.61
N VAL A 72 4.30 -0.68 10.79
CA VAL A 72 3.78 0.31 9.84
C VAL A 72 4.95 0.99 9.14
N THR A 73 4.91 1.04 7.81
CA THR A 73 5.93 1.70 6.99
C THR A 73 5.32 2.48 5.83
N LEU A 74 6.07 3.46 5.32
CA LEU A 74 5.77 4.18 4.08
C LEU A 74 6.71 3.74 2.93
N SER A 75 7.55 2.73 3.16
CA SER A 75 8.47 2.18 2.16
C SER A 75 7.84 0.97 1.45
N PRO A 76 7.67 1.02 0.11
CA PRO A 76 7.26 -0.14 -0.67
C PRO A 76 8.24 -1.31 -0.55
N GLU A 77 9.54 -1.01 -0.47
CA GLU A 77 10.60 -2.02 -0.39
C GLU A 77 10.51 -2.84 0.90
N GLU A 78 10.22 -2.18 2.02
CA GLU A 78 9.99 -2.84 3.32
C GLU A 78 8.71 -3.69 3.31
N ALA A 79 7.75 -3.36 2.44
CA ALA A 79 6.58 -4.19 2.17
C ALA A 79 6.84 -5.32 1.16
N GLY A 80 8.06 -5.47 0.65
CA GLY A 80 8.41 -6.49 -0.34
C GLY A 80 8.00 -6.14 -1.78
N ILE A 81 7.83 -4.85 -2.09
CA ILE A 81 7.43 -4.34 -3.39
C ILE A 81 8.59 -3.55 -4.00
N ASN A 82 9.15 -4.05 -5.11
CA ASN A 82 10.17 -3.35 -5.88
C ASN A 82 9.53 -2.65 -7.07
N LEU A 83 9.37 -1.32 -6.99
CA LEU A 83 8.74 -0.51 -8.04
C LEU A 83 9.61 -0.34 -9.30
N ASN A 84 10.87 -0.78 -9.27
CA ASN A 84 11.76 -0.78 -10.44
C ASN A 84 11.61 -2.05 -11.29
N GLU A 85 11.01 -3.10 -10.74
CA GLU A 85 10.71 -4.33 -11.47
C GLU A 85 9.41 -4.16 -12.26
N ALA A 86 9.21 -4.95 -13.31
CA ALA A 86 7.92 -4.93 -14.00
C ALA A 86 6.82 -5.34 -13.01
N PRO A 87 5.64 -4.69 -13.00
CA PRO A 87 4.51 -5.11 -12.18
C PRO A 87 4.24 -6.59 -12.43
N ALA A 88 3.91 -7.34 -11.38
CA ALA A 88 3.83 -8.80 -11.39
C ALA A 88 2.89 -9.30 -12.51
N ALA A 89 3.45 -9.54 -13.69
CA ALA A 89 2.77 -10.24 -14.75
C ALA A 89 2.78 -11.72 -14.37
N SER A 90 1.61 -12.35 -14.30
CA SER A 90 1.49 -13.81 -14.22
C SER A 90 2.30 -14.43 -15.37
N CYS A 91 3.46 -15.01 -15.05
CA CYS A 91 4.44 -15.49 -16.01
C CYS A 91 4.09 -16.87 -16.62
N ARG A 92 2.87 -17.06 -17.14
CA ARG A 92 2.58 -18.20 -18.04
C ARG A 92 1.76 -17.78 -19.25
N LEU A 93 2.26 -18.16 -20.44
CA LEU A 93 1.57 -17.98 -21.73
C LEU A 93 0.34 -18.90 -21.89
N ASP A 94 0.08 -19.83 -20.95
CA ASP A 94 -1.03 -20.80 -21.00
C ASP A 94 -2.11 -20.58 -19.91
N GLY A 95 -1.99 -19.53 -19.08
CA GLY A 95 -3.00 -19.16 -18.10
C GLY A 95 -3.13 -20.07 -16.88
N SER A 96 -2.16 -20.97 -16.61
CA SER A 96 -2.27 -21.90 -15.48
C SER A 96 -1.79 -21.38 -14.12
N GLY A 97 -1.36 -20.12 -14.00
CA GLY A 97 -0.86 -19.54 -12.73
C GLY A 97 0.43 -20.20 -12.23
N CYS A 98 0.98 -19.74 -11.09
CA CYS A 98 2.30 -20.14 -10.58
C CYS A 98 2.55 -21.65 -10.55
#